data_AF-A0A6B9T821-F1
#
_entry.id   AF-A0A6B9T821-F1
#
_cell.length_a   1.000
_cell.length_b   1.000
_cell.length_c   1.000
_cell.angle_alpha   90.00
_cell.angle_beta   90.00
_cell.angle_gamma   90.00
#
_symmetry.space_group_name_H-M   'P 1'
#
loop_
_entity.id
_entity.type
_entity.pdbx_description
1 polymer ?
#
loop_
_entity_poly.entity_id
_entity_poly.type
_entity_poly.pdbx_seq_one_letter_code
_entity_poly.pdbx_strand_id
1 'polypeptide(L)'
;MFCRNCGHELEEHQSFCPSCGFPVDPSAVPPARNTGPGMSRRTVTAVIVFSVLALAVLFAASSLIGDDEDDSVVRVVVSGDVVVSGDIADGSFIAVGDLGDSVKFVLVDVSNEETHFLWSLTDRYGDEYRRITQEPYLEIPKDDLTPGMYAMSVGSSDNLNGPYSSRSGSLILYGTLTDTFEWTYMAQDLSVAVSYDYADYEACRLNDDYYLKTYGDFGQRVSILTAADPTIASLEEQLRSAYLGAFGQDAPVDGQEYADFILGFVQVCFEYLNDSDLYGRAEYWAFPMETLYNGGGDCEDTSFLCAALFDAAGYDAGVFMVPGHALAAIALDDYEENTLWELATHYHTYSYELDGTVYYGCETTVDVPFPAGMVSRDYTITSDGEFLYQGGGANPSDGLYLVA
;
A
#
# COMPACT_ATOMS: atom_id res chain seq x y z
N MET A 1 11.08 -18.05 -9.67
CA MET A 1 12.15 -17.23 -9.02
C MET A 1 11.57 -16.69 -7.71
N PHE A 2 12.29 -15.97 -6.85
CA PHE A 2 11.69 -15.40 -5.63
C PHE A 2 12.03 -13.91 -5.48
N CYS A 3 11.05 -13.12 -5.07
CA CYS A 3 11.22 -11.69 -4.85
C CYS A 3 12.25 -11.44 -3.75
N ARG A 4 13.26 -10.62 -4.01
CA ARG A 4 14.31 -10.33 -3.01
C ARG A 4 13.80 -9.53 -1.81
N ASN A 5 12.67 -8.83 -1.95
CA ASN A 5 12.08 -7.99 -0.90
C ASN A 5 11.09 -8.76 0.00
N CYS A 6 10.15 -9.53 -0.56
CA CYS A 6 9.17 -10.29 0.22
C CYS A 6 9.28 -11.81 0.13
N GLY A 7 10.01 -12.34 -0.84
CA GLY A 7 10.11 -13.78 -1.09
C GLY A 7 8.96 -14.40 -1.88
N HIS A 8 7.95 -13.65 -2.33
CA HIS A 8 6.87 -14.16 -3.19
C HIS A 8 7.43 -14.88 -4.44
N GLU A 9 6.78 -15.96 -4.90
CA GLU A 9 7.23 -16.72 -6.07
C GLU A 9 6.97 -15.92 -7.36
N LEU A 10 8.00 -15.83 -8.18
CA LEU A 10 8.01 -15.03 -9.40
C LEU A 10 7.99 -15.92 -10.64
N GLU A 11 7.03 -15.65 -11.52
CA GLU A 11 6.96 -16.29 -12.83
C GLU A 11 8.10 -15.80 -13.75
N GLU A 12 8.43 -16.59 -14.78
CA GLU A 12 9.32 -16.12 -15.85
C GLU A 12 8.70 -14.88 -16.53
N HIS A 13 9.51 -13.83 -16.68
CA HIS A 13 9.18 -12.53 -17.30
C HIS A 13 8.33 -11.54 -16.48
N GLN A 14 8.12 -11.75 -15.17
CA GLN A 14 7.58 -10.68 -14.32
C GLN A 14 8.62 -9.56 -14.12
N SER A 15 8.26 -8.30 -14.41
CA SER A 15 9.11 -7.13 -14.15
C SER A 15 9.10 -6.72 -12.67
N PHE A 16 7.98 -6.97 -11.99
CA PHE A 16 7.77 -6.70 -10.58
C PHE A 16 7.14 -7.88 -9.87
N CYS A 17 7.40 -7.94 -8.57
CA CYS A 17 6.71 -8.82 -7.67
C CYS A 17 5.25 -8.38 -7.65
N PRO A 18 4.31 -9.21 -8.13
CA PRO A 18 2.89 -8.86 -8.18
C PRO A 18 2.29 -8.65 -6.78
N SER A 19 3.01 -9.12 -5.76
CA SER A 19 2.77 -8.87 -4.36
C SER A 19 3.33 -7.51 -3.92
N CYS A 20 4.49 -7.47 -3.26
CA CYS A 20 5.04 -6.23 -2.68
C CYS A 20 5.47 -5.11 -3.67
N GLY A 21 5.21 -5.26 -4.98
CA GLY A 21 5.58 -4.28 -6.00
C GLY A 21 7.08 -4.11 -6.25
N PHE A 22 7.95 -4.89 -5.60
CA PHE A 22 9.40 -4.76 -5.75
C PHE A 22 9.90 -5.33 -7.09
N PRO A 23 10.80 -4.63 -7.81
CA PRO A 23 11.31 -5.06 -9.10
C PRO A 23 12.07 -6.40 -9.04
N VAL A 24 11.79 -7.27 -10.01
CA VAL A 24 12.09 -8.71 -9.97
C VAL A 24 13.50 -9.03 -10.41
N ASP A 25 13.81 -8.59 -11.63
CA ASP A 25 15.11 -8.78 -12.25
C ASP A 25 15.32 -7.64 -13.25
N PRO A 26 16.15 -6.64 -12.92
CA PRO A 26 16.62 -5.66 -13.88
C PRO A 26 17.61 -6.31 -14.85
N SER A 27 17.23 -7.34 -15.59
CA SER A 27 17.99 -7.91 -16.72
C SER A 27 17.09 -8.62 -17.74
N ALA A 28 15.82 -8.86 -17.39
CA ALA A 28 14.87 -9.59 -18.22
C ALA A 28 14.16 -8.69 -19.24
N VAL A 29 14.63 -8.70 -20.49
CA VAL A 29 13.89 -8.12 -21.63
C VAL A 29 12.68 -9.01 -21.97
N PRO A 30 11.43 -8.49 -21.94
CA PRO A 30 10.28 -9.24 -22.43
C PRO A 30 10.33 -9.38 -23.97
N PRO A 31 9.99 -10.56 -24.54
CA PRO A 31 9.92 -10.70 -25.99
C PRO A 31 8.82 -9.80 -26.57
N ALA A 32 9.19 -8.89 -27.47
CA ALA A 32 8.29 -7.87 -28.00
C ALA A 32 7.00 -8.47 -28.59
N ARG A 33 5.84 -8.09 -28.04
CA ARG A 33 4.51 -8.37 -28.59
C ARG A 33 3.87 -7.09 -29.14
N ASN A 34 3.15 -7.25 -30.24
CA ASN A 34 2.54 -6.13 -30.96
C ASN A 34 1.40 -5.49 -30.15
N THR A 35 1.35 -4.16 -30.19
CA THR A 35 0.31 -3.34 -29.57
C THR A 35 -1.05 -3.51 -30.25
N GLY A 36 -2.09 -3.67 -29.44
CA GLY A 36 -3.49 -3.44 -29.80
C GLY A 36 -4.06 -2.31 -28.93
N PRO A 37 -5.10 -1.59 -29.38
CA PRO A 37 -5.68 -0.50 -28.59
C PRO A 37 -6.38 -1.05 -27.33
N GLY A 38 -6.22 -0.33 -26.22
CA GLY A 38 -6.53 -0.84 -24.88
C GLY A 38 -8.00 -1.04 -24.55
N MET A 39 -8.24 -1.76 -23.46
CA MET A 39 -9.53 -1.79 -22.75
C MET A 39 -9.35 -2.28 -21.29
N SER A 40 -10.35 -1.99 -20.46
CA SER A 40 -10.32 -1.95 -18.99
C SER A 40 -10.11 -3.26 -18.22
N ARG A 41 -9.67 -3.07 -16.96
CA ARG A 41 -10.06 -3.75 -15.69
C ARG A 41 -9.30 -5.00 -15.20
N ARG A 42 -9.08 -4.98 -13.87
CA ARG A 42 -8.45 -5.97 -12.96
C ARG A 42 -8.96 -7.42 -13.12
N THR A 43 -8.09 -8.41 -12.89
CA THR A 43 -8.31 -9.57 -11.98
C THR A 43 -6.95 -10.24 -11.71
N VAL A 44 -6.66 -10.62 -10.44
CA VAL A 44 -5.41 -11.27 -9.98
C VAL A 44 -5.68 -12.72 -9.53
N THR A 45 -4.69 -13.60 -9.58
CA THR A 45 -4.61 -14.82 -8.75
C THR A 45 -3.14 -15.19 -8.52
N ALA A 46 -2.76 -15.50 -7.27
CA ALA A 46 -1.36 -15.58 -6.80
C ALA A 46 -0.92 -17.00 -6.35
N VAL A 47 0.34 -17.17 -5.91
CA VAL A 47 0.85 -18.12 -4.86
C VAL A 47 2.38 -17.85 -4.58
N ILE A 48 2.94 -18.34 -3.44
CA ILE A 48 3.78 -17.58 -2.46
C ILE A 48 5.15 -18.27 -2.10
N VAL A 49 5.97 -17.66 -1.18
CA VAL A 49 7.00 -18.23 -0.23
C VAL A 49 8.50 -18.11 -0.63
N PHE A 50 9.46 -17.50 0.08
CA PHE A 50 9.53 -16.59 1.27
C PHE A 50 11.03 -16.10 1.52
N SER A 51 11.28 -15.00 2.27
CA SER A 51 12.55 -14.64 3.03
C SER A 51 13.88 -14.30 2.28
N VAL A 52 14.90 -13.53 2.78
CA VAL A 52 15.20 -12.77 4.04
C VAL A 52 16.39 -11.77 3.86
N LEU A 53 16.54 -10.82 4.81
CA LEU A 53 17.74 -10.02 5.23
C LEU A 53 18.00 -8.63 4.60
N ALA A 54 17.99 -7.62 5.48
CA ALA A 54 18.29 -6.22 5.22
C ALA A 54 19.66 -5.77 5.78
N LEU A 55 20.16 -4.60 5.34
CA LEU A 55 20.98 -3.71 6.19
C LEU A 55 21.02 -2.25 5.66
N ALA A 56 21.23 -1.30 6.57
CA ALA A 56 21.05 0.14 6.35
C ALA A 56 22.28 0.90 5.79
N VAL A 57 22.01 2.10 5.25
CA VAL A 57 22.97 3.04 4.65
C VAL A 57 23.82 3.77 5.71
N LEU A 58 25.13 3.95 5.43
CA LEU A 58 25.97 4.97 6.08
C LEU A 58 26.89 5.69 5.08
N PHE A 59 26.93 7.02 5.18
CA PHE A 59 27.78 7.91 4.38
C PHE A 59 29.27 7.80 4.71
N ALA A 60 30.13 7.71 3.69
CA ALA A 60 31.47 8.30 3.72
C ALA A 60 32.06 8.48 2.30
N ALA A 61 32.76 9.58 2.06
CA ALA A 61 33.52 9.80 0.84
C ALA A 61 35.01 9.41 0.99
N SER A 62 35.64 9.14 -0.17
CA SER A 62 37.09 9.06 -0.45
C SER A 62 37.83 7.71 -0.31
N SER A 63 38.29 7.25 -1.48
CA SER A 63 39.65 6.74 -1.78
C SER A 63 40.15 5.40 -1.20
N LEU A 64 40.21 4.42 -2.12
CA LEU A 64 41.31 3.46 -2.35
C LEU A 64 41.83 2.63 -1.16
N ILE A 65 41.47 1.35 -1.14
CA ILE A 65 42.37 0.17 -1.19
C ILE A 65 41.48 -1.01 -1.60
N GLY A 66 42.00 -1.95 -2.40
CA GLY A 66 41.26 -3.15 -2.78
C GLY A 66 41.62 -4.34 -1.91
N ASP A 67 40.66 -5.22 -1.68
CA ASP A 67 40.82 -6.66 -1.47
C ASP A 67 39.55 -7.35 -2.03
N ASP A 68 39.67 -8.62 -2.43
CA ASP A 68 38.57 -9.37 -3.06
C ASP A 68 37.48 -9.75 -2.03
N GLU A 69 36.34 -9.06 -2.06
CA GLU A 69 35.09 -9.54 -1.45
C GLU A 69 34.00 -9.75 -2.52
N ASP A 70 33.15 -10.76 -2.32
CA ASP A 70 32.01 -11.12 -3.16
C ASP A 70 30.87 -10.12 -2.95
N ASP A 71 31.12 -8.89 -3.38
CA ASP A 71 30.37 -7.71 -2.99
C ASP A 71 29.40 -7.33 -4.11
N SER A 72 28.17 -7.86 -4.03
CA SER A 72 27.07 -7.49 -4.93
C SER A 72 26.54 -6.10 -4.58
N VAL A 73 27.40 -5.09 -4.70
CA VAL A 73 27.09 -3.68 -4.41
C VAL A 73 26.01 -3.22 -5.38
N VAL A 74 24.77 -3.17 -4.89
CA VAL A 74 23.67 -2.51 -5.61
C VAL A 74 24.01 -1.04 -5.68
N ARG A 75 24.47 -0.61 -6.85
CA ARG A 75 24.76 0.81 -7.10
C ARG A 75 23.44 1.57 -7.15
N VAL A 76 23.45 2.77 -6.57
CA VAL A 76 22.29 3.66 -6.50
C VAL A 76 22.74 5.05 -6.95
N VAL A 77 21.96 5.66 -7.85
CA VAL A 77 22.14 7.03 -8.34
C VAL A 77 20.91 7.84 -7.92
N VAL A 78 21.12 9.01 -7.33
CA VAL A 78 20.06 9.94 -6.93
C VAL A 78 20.22 11.25 -7.70
N SER A 79 19.15 11.73 -8.34
CA SER A 79 19.10 13.02 -9.04
C SER A 79 17.72 13.65 -8.90
N GLY A 80 17.59 14.69 -8.08
CA GLY A 80 16.29 15.30 -7.79
C GLY A 80 15.31 14.25 -7.25
N ASP A 81 14.10 14.22 -7.83
CA ASP A 81 13.02 13.30 -7.48
C ASP A 81 13.23 11.86 -7.99
N VAL A 82 14.41 11.52 -8.51
CA VAL A 82 14.68 10.25 -9.19
C VAL A 82 15.79 9.47 -8.51
N VAL A 83 15.50 8.21 -8.17
CA VAL A 83 16.48 7.22 -7.68
C VAL A 83 16.54 6.06 -8.66
N VAL A 84 17.74 5.62 -9.03
CA VAL A 84 17.96 4.53 -9.99
C VAL A 84 18.95 3.52 -9.41
N SER A 85 18.69 2.23 -9.61
CA SER A 85 19.55 1.12 -9.17
C SER A 85 19.64 -0.03 -10.19
N GLY A 86 20.63 -0.92 -10.02
CA GLY A 86 20.89 -2.04 -10.93
C GLY A 86 22.01 -1.75 -11.94
N ASP A 87 22.01 -2.42 -13.09
CA ASP A 87 23.06 -2.27 -14.12
C ASP A 87 23.12 -0.84 -14.68
N ILE A 88 21.98 -0.17 -14.84
CA ILE A 88 21.91 1.25 -15.23
C ILE A 88 22.40 2.22 -14.13
N ALA A 89 22.79 1.73 -12.95
CA ALA A 89 23.51 2.52 -11.94
C ALA A 89 25.03 2.26 -11.96
N ASP A 90 25.55 1.48 -12.92
CA ASP A 90 26.98 1.14 -12.97
C ASP A 90 27.92 2.25 -13.49
N GLY A 91 27.37 3.39 -13.91
CA GLY A 91 28.09 4.51 -14.53
C GLY A 91 27.99 4.53 -16.06
N SER A 92 27.41 3.50 -16.67
CA SER A 92 27.00 3.51 -18.08
C SER A 92 25.79 4.39 -18.38
N PHE A 93 25.10 4.88 -17.36
CA PHE A 93 23.84 5.61 -17.48
C PHE A 93 23.77 6.71 -16.41
N ILE A 94 23.10 7.80 -16.76
CA ILE A 94 22.82 8.95 -15.88
C ILE A 94 21.32 9.21 -15.92
N ALA A 95 20.66 9.10 -14.77
CA ALA A 95 19.39 9.76 -14.54
C ALA A 95 19.65 11.24 -14.25
N VAL A 96 18.99 12.12 -15.00
CA VAL A 96 18.82 13.54 -14.69
C VAL A 96 17.34 13.73 -14.35
N GLY A 97 16.99 13.38 -13.11
CA GLY A 97 15.75 13.84 -12.51
C GLY A 97 15.87 15.32 -12.14
N ASP A 98 14.72 16.00 -12.21
CA ASP A 98 14.54 17.46 -12.10
C ASP A 98 15.12 18.29 -13.26
N LEU A 99 14.44 18.25 -14.41
CA LEU A 99 14.52 19.28 -15.46
C LEU A 99 13.30 20.22 -15.42
N GLY A 100 12.68 20.41 -14.25
CA GLY A 100 11.35 20.99 -14.12
C GLY A 100 10.28 19.98 -14.55
N ASP A 101 9.75 20.13 -15.76
CA ASP A 101 8.57 19.41 -16.25
C ASP A 101 8.91 18.03 -16.88
N SER A 102 10.18 17.63 -16.91
CA SER A 102 10.62 16.35 -17.49
C SER A 102 11.66 15.62 -16.63
N VAL A 103 11.76 14.31 -16.87
CA VAL A 103 12.85 13.44 -16.43
C VAL A 103 13.64 13.03 -17.66
N LYS A 104 14.97 13.05 -17.58
CA LYS A 104 15.86 12.65 -18.67
C LYS A 104 16.79 11.53 -18.25
N PHE A 105 16.87 10.51 -19.09
CA PHE A 105 17.77 9.37 -18.95
C PHE A 105 18.80 9.44 -20.06
N VAL A 106 20.08 9.31 -19.74
CA VAL A 106 21.19 9.39 -20.70
C VAL A 106 22.03 8.12 -20.58
N LEU A 107 22.20 7.41 -21.69
CA LEU A 107 23.16 6.31 -21.80
C LEU A 107 24.52 6.89 -22.21
N VAL A 108 25.55 6.62 -21.44
CA VAL A 108 26.89 7.24 -21.52
C VAL A 108 27.93 6.28 -22.08
N ASP A 109 27.82 4.99 -21.75
CA ASP A 109 28.72 3.94 -22.26
C ASP A 109 28.12 3.33 -23.54
N VAL A 110 28.33 4.05 -24.65
CA VAL A 110 27.76 3.78 -25.97
C VAL A 110 28.83 3.90 -27.05
N SER A 111 28.87 2.94 -27.97
CA SER A 111 29.74 2.96 -29.14
C SER A 111 29.19 3.85 -30.26
N ASN A 112 30.07 4.39 -31.10
CA ASN A 112 29.66 5.21 -32.25
C ASN A 112 28.91 4.41 -33.36
N GLU A 113 28.78 3.10 -33.22
CA GLU A 113 28.04 2.24 -34.16
C GLU A 113 26.58 2.05 -33.74
N GLU A 114 26.25 2.26 -32.45
CA GLU A 114 24.89 2.20 -31.93
C GLU A 114 24.12 3.47 -32.26
N THR A 115 22.98 3.31 -32.95
CA THR A 115 22.19 4.42 -33.51
C THR A 115 20.70 4.33 -33.17
N HIS A 116 20.28 3.28 -32.46
CA HIS A 116 18.90 3.04 -32.06
C HIS A 116 18.87 2.56 -30.61
N PHE A 117 18.14 3.28 -29.76
CA PHE A 117 18.01 2.99 -28.34
C PHE A 117 16.54 2.70 -28.02
N LEU A 118 16.25 1.49 -27.57
CA LEU A 118 14.93 1.07 -27.13
C LEU A 118 14.85 1.20 -25.61
N TRP A 119 14.01 2.11 -25.15
CA TRP A 119 13.72 2.33 -23.74
C TRP A 119 12.37 1.71 -23.39
N SER A 120 12.30 1.07 -22.24
CA SER A 120 11.06 0.57 -21.62
C SER A 120 11.09 0.91 -20.14
N LEU A 121 10.02 1.52 -19.64
CA LEU A 121 9.70 1.66 -18.23
C LEU A 121 8.36 0.95 -18.03
N THR A 122 8.32 -0.10 -17.21
CA THR A 122 7.07 -0.73 -16.75
C THR A 122 6.81 -0.28 -15.32
N ASP A 123 5.56 -0.02 -14.92
CA ASP A 123 5.18 0.25 -13.53
C ASP A 123 4.69 -1.00 -12.77
N ARG A 124 4.38 -0.87 -11.47
CA ARG A 124 3.90 -2.00 -10.63
C ARG A 124 2.60 -2.65 -11.14
N TYR A 125 1.81 -1.96 -11.97
CA TYR A 125 0.54 -2.43 -12.53
C TYR A 125 0.73 -3.11 -13.90
N GLY A 126 1.92 -2.99 -14.50
CA GLY A 126 2.26 -3.56 -15.81
C GLY A 126 2.09 -2.59 -16.97
N ASP A 127 1.79 -1.31 -16.71
CA ASP A 127 1.70 -0.30 -17.77
C ASP A 127 3.10 0.06 -18.28
N GLU A 128 3.31 -0.07 -19.60
CA GLU A 128 4.62 0.09 -20.24
C GLU A 128 4.73 1.41 -21.02
N TYR A 129 5.57 2.34 -20.55
CA TYR A 129 6.09 3.42 -21.37
C TYR A 129 7.26 2.90 -22.22
N ARG A 130 7.08 2.88 -23.54
CA ARG A 130 8.10 2.35 -24.47
C ARG A 130 8.43 3.33 -25.58
N ARG A 131 9.74 3.59 -25.80
CA ARG A 131 10.21 4.56 -26.79
C ARG A 131 11.45 4.09 -27.52
N ILE A 132 11.55 4.41 -28.82
CA ILE A 132 12.81 4.28 -29.58
C ILE A 132 13.34 5.69 -29.85
N THR A 133 14.62 5.92 -29.55
CA THR A 133 15.35 7.16 -29.84
C THR A 133 16.55 6.87 -30.74
N GLN A 134 17.01 7.88 -31.49
CA GLN A 134 18.23 7.81 -32.30
C GLN A 134 19.45 8.43 -31.60
N GLU A 135 19.19 9.28 -30.59
CA GLU A 135 20.18 9.78 -29.65
C GLU A 135 20.20 8.87 -28.41
N PRO A 136 21.34 8.73 -27.70
CA PRO A 136 21.48 7.90 -26.50
C PRO A 136 20.85 8.55 -25.26
N TYR A 137 19.71 9.22 -25.41
CA TYR A 137 18.93 9.72 -24.30
C TYR A 137 17.43 9.57 -24.57
N LEU A 138 16.67 9.42 -23.49
CA LEU A 138 15.22 9.55 -23.43
C LEU A 138 14.88 10.75 -22.54
N GLU A 139 13.88 11.53 -22.94
CA GLU A 139 13.32 12.61 -22.12
C GLU A 139 11.80 12.41 -22.10
N ILE A 140 11.23 12.28 -20.91
CA ILE A 140 9.82 11.99 -20.66
C ILE A 140 9.23 13.17 -19.85
N PRO A 141 8.10 13.77 -20.25
CA PRO A 141 7.34 14.67 -19.39
C PRO A 141 6.99 13.99 -18.06
N LYS A 142 7.06 14.70 -16.93
CA LYS A 142 6.64 14.14 -15.64
C LYS A 142 5.17 13.72 -15.66
N ASP A 143 4.32 14.46 -16.37
CA ASP A 143 2.89 14.15 -16.56
C ASP A 143 2.61 12.83 -17.34
N ASP A 144 3.60 12.30 -18.07
CA ASP A 144 3.51 11.00 -18.75
C ASP A 144 3.92 9.83 -17.82
N LEU A 145 4.25 10.11 -16.56
CA LEU A 145 4.65 9.15 -15.53
C LEU A 145 3.83 9.35 -14.25
N THR A 146 3.70 8.29 -13.44
CA THR A 146 3.05 8.31 -12.13
C THR A 146 4.15 8.13 -11.07
N PRO A 147 4.19 8.92 -9.98
CA PRO A 147 5.14 8.68 -8.89
C PRO A 147 5.05 7.24 -8.36
N GLY A 148 6.19 6.58 -8.18
CA GLY A 148 6.25 5.17 -7.82
C GLY A 148 7.48 4.43 -8.35
N MET A 149 7.42 3.10 -8.27
CA MET A 149 8.46 2.19 -8.75
C MET A 149 8.25 1.79 -10.21
N TYR A 150 9.35 1.82 -10.96
CA TYR A 150 9.50 1.46 -12.37
C TYR A 150 10.58 0.39 -12.54
N ALA A 151 10.30 -0.63 -13.35
CA ALA A 151 11.28 -1.56 -13.88
C ALA A 151 11.72 -0.98 -15.22
N MET A 152 12.99 -0.59 -15.30
CA MET A 152 13.52 0.13 -16.44
C MET A 152 14.48 -0.73 -17.24
N SER A 153 14.41 -0.67 -18.56
CA SER A 153 15.44 -1.22 -19.44
C SER A 153 15.76 -0.28 -20.60
N VAL A 154 17.03 -0.32 -21.03
CA VAL A 154 17.50 0.33 -22.24
C VAL A 154 18.31 -0.66 -23.06
N GLY A 155 17.82 -0.95 -24.27
CA GLY A 155 18.54 -1.67 -25.29
C GLY A 155 19.25 -0.71 -26.25
N SER A 156 20.49 -1.00 -26.64
CA SER A 156 21.21 -0.29 -27.72
C SER A 156 21.48 -1.20 -28.92
N SER A 157 21.40 -0.67 -30.15
CA SER A 157 21.64 -1.42 -31.40
C SER A 157 22.15 -0.54 -32.55
N ASP A 158 22.85 -1.16 -33.51
CA ASP A 158 23.36 -0.51 -34.73
C ASP A 158 22.27 -0.20 -35.77
N ASN A 159 21.13 -0.89 -35.68
CA ASN A 159 19.98 -0.72 -36.55
C ASN A 159 18.66 -1.07 -35.84
N LEU A 160 17.54 -0.51 -36.32
CA LEU A 160 16.21 -0.66 -35.72
C LEU A 160 15.74 -2.12 -35.49
N ASN A 161 16.23 -3.08 -36.28
CA ASN A 161 15.85 -4.49 -36.19
C ASN A 161 17.01 -5.40 -35.74
N GLY A 162 18.10 -4.81 -35.23
CA GLY A 162 19.26 -5.56 -34.75
C GLY A 162 19.00 -6.22 -33.39
N PRO A 163 19.91 -7.11 -32.95
CA PRO A 163 19.95 -7.52 -31.56
C PRO A 163 20.27 -6.29 -30.70
N TYR A 164 19.56 -6.14 -29.58
CA TYR A 164 19.82 -5.08 -28.62
C TYR A 164 20.67 -5.62 -27.47
N SER A 165 21.77 -4.94 -27.13
CA SER A 165 22.41 -5.11 -25.83
C SER A 165 21.58 -4.36 -24.79
N SER A 166 20.97 -5.08 -23.85
CA SER A 166 20.10 -4.52 -22.82
C SER A 166 20.85 -4.24 -21.52
N ARG A 167 20.59 -3.06 -20.94
CA ARG A 167 20.95 -2.72 -19.56
C ARG A 167 19.68 -2.51 -18.74
N SER A 168 19.70 -3.11 -17.56
CA SER A 168 18.63 -3.19 -16.56
C SER A 168 18.62 -2.17 -15.43
N GLY A 169 17.46 -1.76 -14.90
CA GLY A 169 17.41 -1.22 -13.56
C GLY A 169 16.03 -1.16 -12.92
N SER A 170 16.07 -0.65 -11.70
CA SER A 170 14.90 -0.11 -11.00
C SER A 170 15.00 1.40 -11.00
N LEU A 171 13.86 2.06 -11.11
CA LEU A 171 13.70 3.50 -11.09
C LEU A 171 12.61 3.81 -10.04
N ILE A 172 12.87 4.72 -9.13
CA ILE A 172 11.87 5.32 -8.25
C ILE A 172 11.70 6.76 -8.69
N LEU A 173 10.45 7.14 -8.96
CA LEU A 173 10.06 8.53 -9.20
C LEU A 173 9.27 9.01 -7.98
N TYR A 174 9.85 9.92 -7.20
CA TYR A 174 9.15 10.61 -6.13
C TYR A 174 8.27 11.73 -6.69
N GLY A 175 7.22 12.06 -5.94
CA GLY A 175 6.25 13.08 -6.26
C GLY A 175 4.92 12.81 -5.56
N THR A 176 4.00 13.75 -5.70
CA THR A 176 2.67 13.69 -5.10
C THR A 176 1.74 12.82 -5.93
N LEU A 177 1.11 11.84 -5.29
CA LEU A 177 0.02 11.03 -5.82
C LEU A 177 -1.32 11.68 -5.49
N THR A 178 -2.39 11.28 -6.19
CA THR A 178 -3.75 11.66 -5.84
C THR A 178 -4.68 10.50 -6.16
N ASP A 179 -5.19 9.86 -5.12
CA ASP A 179 -6.21 8.83 -5.25
C ASP A 179 -7.59 9.47 -5.17
N THR A 180 -8.54 8.90 -5.91
CA THR A 180 -9.95 9.31 -5.92
C THR A 180 -10.82 8.10 -5.66
N PHE A 181 -11.57 8.17 -4.58
CA PHE A 181 -12.52 7.16 -4.15
C PHE A 181 -13.93 7.56 -4.56
N GLU A 182 -14.70 6.61 -5.10
CA GLU A 182 -16.08 6.80 -5.51
C GLU A 182 -16.95 5.66 -4.96
N TRP A 183 -18.00 5.98 -4.21
CA TRP A 183 -18.91 4.99 -3.63
C TRP A 183 -20.33 5.55 -3.47
N THR A 184 -21.30 4.66 -3.27
CA THR A 184 -22.69 5.04 -2.97
C THR A 184 -23.01 4.71 -1.51
N TYR A 185 -23.41 5.71 -0.72
CA TYR A 185 -23.82 5.55 0.68
C TYR A 185 -25.20 6.18 0.90
N MET A 186 -26.15 5.42 1.47
CA MET A 186 -27.55 5.85 1.67
C MET A 186 -28.21 6.50 0.42
N ALA A 187 -27.91 5.97 -0.77
CA ALA A 187 -28.34 6.47 -2.08
C ALA A 187 -27.82 7.88 -2.45
N GLN A 188 -26.75 8.35 -1.81
CA GLN A 188 -25.90 9.45 -2.28
C GLN A 188 -24.69 8.86 -3.01
N ASP A 189 -24.39 9.34 -4.21
CA ASP A 189 -23.14 9.04 -4.91
C ASP A 189 -22.08 10.05 -4.47
N LEU A 190 -20.96 9.55 -3.96
CA LEU A 190 -19.92 10.32 -3.28
C LEU A 190 -18.59 10.19 -4.03
N SER A 191 -17.78 11.24 -3.95
CA SER A 191 -16.42 11.25 -4.46
C SER A 191 -15.52 12.04 -3.51
N VAL A 192 -14.40 11.43 -3.11
CA VAL A 192 -13.38 12.01 -2.22
C VAL A 192 -12.03 11.77 -2.86
N ALA A 193 -11.19 12.80 -2.91
CA ALA A 193 -9.81 12.69 -3.34
C ALA A 193 -8.85 13.07 -2.20
N VAL A 194 -7.75 12.35 -2.08
CA VAL A 194 -6.66 12.63 -1.15
C VAL A 194 -5.34 12.65 -1.92
N SER A 195 -4.46 13.57 -1.56
CA SER A 195 -3.12 13.71 -2.17
C SER A 195 -2.06 13.53 -1.10
N TYR A 196 -1.00 12.78 -1.42
CA TYR A 196 0.10 12.44 -0.51
C TYR A 196 1.39 12.24 -1.30
N ASP A 197 2.55 12.36 -0.67
CA ASP A 197 3.82 12.13 -1.37
C ASP A 197 4.19 10.65 -1.35
N TYR A 198 4.72 10.14 -2.48
CA TYR A 198 5.15 8.73 -2.58
C TYR A 198 6.20 8.36 -1.51
N ALA A 199 6.94 9.35 -1.01
CA ALA A 199 7.90 9.19 0.09
C ALA A 199 7.25 8.78 1.42
N ASP A 200 5.99 9.16 1.68
CA ASP A 200 5.28 8.84 2.93
C ASP A 200 4.93 7.36 2.96
N TYR A 201 4.32 6.85 1.87
CA TYR A 201 4.15 5.42 1.65
C TYR A 201 5.49 4.67 1.72
N GLU A 202 6.54 5.18 1.07
CA GLU A 202 7.82 4.49 1.07
C GLU A 202 8.44 4.42 2.47
N ALA A 203 8.31 5.48 3.28
CA ALA A 203 8.78 5.47 4.67
C ALA A 203 8.06 4.42 5.52
N CYS A 204 6.74 4.27 5.36
CA CYS A 204 5.97 3.19 6.00
C CYS A 204 6.42 1.80 5.51
N ARG A 205 6.54 1.62 4.19
CA ARG A 205 6.97 0.36 3.56
C ARG A 205 8.40 -0.06 3.95
N LEU A 206 9.31 0.91 4.07
CA LEU A 206 10.72 0.71 4.47
C LEU A 206 10.93 0.71 5.98
N ASN A 207 9.87 0.82 6.79
CA ASN A 207 9.95 0.55 8.22
C ASN A 207 10.17 -0.96 8.43
N ASP A 208 11.44 -1.35 8.37
CA ASP A 208 11.94 -2.72 8.44
C ASP A 208 12.04 -3.25 9.88
N ASP A 209 11.24 -2.71 10.79
CA ASP A 209 10.90 -3.41 12.02
C ASP A 209 9.95 -4.57 11.69
N TYR A 210 10.52 -5.62 11.08
CA TYR A 210 9.84 -6.89 10.83
C TYR A 210 9.33 -7.54 12.12
N TYR A 211 9.85 -7.16 13.29
CA TYR A 211 9.23 -7.54 14.53
C TYR A 211 7.90 -6.80 14.67
N LEU A 212 7.87 -5.46 14.72
CA LEU A 212 6.63 -4.65 14.77
C LEU A 212 5.53 -5.13 13.80
N LYS A 213 5.89 -5.38 12.53
CA LYS A 213 4.89 -5.74 11.50
C LYS A 213 4.40 -7.19 11.57
N THR A 214 5.05 -8.10 12.29
CA THR A 214 4.66 -9.53 12.30
C THR A 214 4.54 -10.14 13.71
N TYR A 215 5.12 -9.52 14.73
CA TYR A 215 5.30 -10.08 16.07
C TYR A 215 5.31 -8.98 17.16
N GLY A 216 5.18 -9.40 18.41
CA GLY A 216 5.33 -8.52 19.57
C GLY A 216 4.03 -8.27 20.32
N ASP A 217 4.06 -7.24 21.18
CA ASP A 217 2.91 -6.86 22.00
C ASP A 217 1.85 -6.16 21.14
N PHE A 218 0.63 -6.67 21.13
CA PHE A 218 -0.44 -6.16 20.27
C PHE A 218 -0.78 -4.70 20.57
N GLY A 219 -0.79 -4.29 21.85
CA GLY A 219 -1.05 -2.89 22.21
C GLY A 219 0.02 -1.94 21.70
N GLN A 220 1.29 -2.33 21.79
CA GLN A 220 2.39 -1.56 21.20
C GLN A 220 2.31 -1.52 19.67
N ARG A 221 1.96 -2.64 19.01
CA ARG A 221 1.81 -2.70 17.55
C ARG A 221 0.69 -1.76 17.08
N VAL A 222 -0.51 -1.89 17.64
CA VAL A 222 -1.66 -1.01 17.32
C VAL A 222 -1.28 0.45 17.54
N SER A 223 -0.82 0.82 18.74
CA SER A 223 -0.41 2.19 19.09
C SER A 223 0.62 2.81 18.14
N ILE A 224 1.54 2.02 17.57
CA ILE A 224 2.55 2.52 16.63
C ILE A 224 2.00 2.58 15.20
N LEU A 225 1.23 1.57 14.77
CA LEU A 225 0.73 1.45 13.40
C LEU A 225 -0.44 2.41 13.13
N THR A 226 -1.29 2.67 14.11
CA THR A 226 -2.39 3.65 14.04
C THR A 226 -1.99 5.04 14.56
N ALA A 227 -0.69 5.32 14.70
CA ALA A 227 -0.23 6.64 15.14
C ALA A 227 -0.65 7.74 14.14
N ALA A 228 -0.95 8.93 14.66
CA ALA A 228 -1.49 10.05 13.88
C ALA A 228 -0.66 10.38 12.61
N ASP A 229 -1.33 10.30 11.46
CA ASP A 229 -0.75 10.48 10.13
C ASP A 229 -1.41 11.67 9.39
N PRO A 230 -0.64 12.62 8.81
CA PRO A 230 -1.20 13.79 8.12
C PRO A 230 -2.06 13.47 6.89
N THR A 231 -1.75 12.40 6.16
CA THR A 231 -2.53 11.95 5.00
C THR A 231 -3.87 11.37 5.44
N ILE A 232 -3.88 10.58 6.52
CA ILE A 232 -5.12 10.05 7.10
C ILE A 232 -5.99 11.17 7.67
N ALA A 233 -5.40 12.14 8.35
CA ALA A 233 -6.12 13.34 8.80
C ALA A 233 -6.68 14.18 7.63
N SER A 234 -5.94 14.29 6.51
CA SER A 234 -6.45 14.95 5.30
C SER A 234 -7.58 14.16 4.64
N LEU A 235 -7.50 12.82 4.63
CA LEU A 235 -8.58 11.97 4.14
C LEU A 235 -9.84 12.12 5.01
N GLU A 236 -9.70 12.19 6.33
CA GLU A 236 -10.80 12.50 7.26
C GLU A 236 -11.46 13.85 6.95
N GLU A 237 -10.68 14.94 6.77
CA GLU A 237 -11.24 16.26 6.46
C GLU A 237 -12.06 16.25 5.16
N GLN A 238 -11.60 15.47 4.17
CA GLN A 238 -12.28 15.30 2.89
C GLN A 238 -13.54 14.42 3.01
N LEU A 239 -13.51 13.37 3.83
CA LEU A 239 -14.68 12.56 4.20
C LEU A 239 -15.74 13.40 4.94
N ARG A 240 -15.32 14.19 5.92
CA ARG A 240 -16.20 15.13 6.68
C ARG A 240 -16.85 16.14 5.76
N SER A 241 -16.08 16.70 4.83
CA SER A 241 -16.57 17.63 3.81
C SER A 241 -17.60 17.01 2.88
N ALA A 242 -17.37 15.76 2.44
CA ALA A 242 -18.33 15.00 1.63
C ALA A 242 -19.62 14.67 2.41
N TYR A 243 -19.49 14.22 3.67
CA TYR A 243 -20.62 13.93 4.55
C TYR A 243 -21.50 15.17 4.77
N LEU A 244 -20.92 16.29 5.20
CA LEU A 244 -21.65 17.56 5.41
C LEU A 244 -22.24 18.12 4.10
N GLY A 245 -21.63 17.82 2.96
CA GLY A 245 -22.17 18.15 1.64
C GLY A 245 -23.41 17.33 1.26
N ALA A 246 -23.44 16.05 1.62
CA ALA A 246 -24.50 15.11 1.28
C ALA A 246 -25.68 15.09 2.28
N PHE A 247 -25.39 15.18 3.58
CA PHE A 247 -26.37 15.04 4.67
C PHE A 247 -26.75 16.37 5.33
N GLY A 248 -25.96 17.43 5.09
CA GLY A 248 -26.24 18.81 5.51
C GLY A 248 -25.19 19.38 6.46
N GLN A 249 -25.04 20.70 6.43
CA GLN A 249 -24.00 21.42 7.18
C GLN A 249 -24.20 21.43 8.70
N ASP A 250 -25.42 21.10 9.16
CA ASP A 250 -25.77 20.98 10.58
C ASP A 250 -25.84 19.50 11.04
N ALA A 251 -25.37 18.54 10.21
CA ALA A 251 -25.35 17.11 10.58
C ALA A 251 -24.31 16.84 11.67
N PRO A 252 -24.58 15.93 12.64
CA PRO A 252 -23.61 15.53 13.66
C PRO A 252 -22.35 14.91 13.04
N VAL A 253 -21.19 15.18 13.64
CA VAL A 253 -19.88 14.69 13.16
C VAL A 253 -19.00 14.15 14.30
N ASP A 254 -19.70 13.76 15.36
CA ASP A 254 -19.26 13.23 16.65
C ASP A 254 -20.20 12.11 17.15
N GLY A 255 -21.22 11.75 16.37
CA GLY A 255 -22.21 10.71 16.67
C GLY A 255 -22.12 9.48 15.76
N GLN A 256 -22.95 8.47 16.02
CA GLN A 256 -22.93 7.19 15.30
C GLN A 256 -23.15 7.31 13.78
N GLU A 257 -23.95 8.28 13.33
CA GLU A 257 -24.29 8.46 11.90
C GLU A 257 -23.08 8.83 11.02
N TYR A 258 -22.08 9.52 11.59
CA TYR A 258 -20.83 9.85 10.92
C TYR A 258 -19.78 8.74 11.07
N ALA A 259 -19.79 8.02 12.20
CA ALA A 259 -19.01 6.79 12.36
C ALA A 259 -19.41 5.71 11.33
N ASP A 260 -20.71 5.47 11.15
CA ASP A 260 -21.25 4.56 10.13
C ASP A 260 -20.87 5.00 8.69
N PHE A 261 -20.71 6.31 8.45
CA PHE A 261 -20.26 6.84 7.17
C PHE A 261 -18.76 6.57 6.92
N ILE A 262 -17.89 6.82 7.90
CA ILE A 262 -16.45 6.51 7.81
C ILE A 262 -16.25 5.00 7.62
N LEU A 263 -16.95 4.19 8.41
CA LEU A 263 -16.92 2.73 8.32
C LEU A 263 -17.40 2.24 6.94
N GLY A 264 -18.52 2.79 6.45
CA GLY A 264 -19.05 2.50 5.12
C GLY A 264 -18.15 2.93 3.96
N PHE A 265 -17.33 3.95 4.15
CA PHE A 265 -16.25 4.30 3.21
C PHE A 265 -15.17 3.22 3.19
N VAL A 266 -14.65 2.79 4.35
CA VAL A 266 -13.60 1.76 4.42
C VAL A 266 -14.08 0.44 3.80
N GLN A 267 -15.27 -0.02 4.18
CA GLN A 267 -15.90 -1.27 3.68
C GLN A 267 -16.05 -1.32 2.15
N VAL A 268 -16.39 -0.20 1.51
CA VAL A 268 -16.73 -0.17 0.07
C VAL A 268 -15.56 0.24 -0.81
N CYS A 269 -14.63 1.05 -0.29
CA CYS A 269 -13.51 1.59 -1.08
C CYS A 269 -12.23 0.74 -1.04
N PHE A 270 -12.10 -0.20 -0.08
CA PHE A 270 -10.89 -1.01 0.11
C PHE A 270 -11.16 -2.48 -0.19
N GLU A 271 -10.30 -3.09 -1.01
CA GLU A 271 -10.41 -4.50 -1.38
C GLU A 271 -9.83 -5.39 -0.28
N TYR A 272 -10.52 -6.47 0.10
CA TYR A 272 -9.98 -7.44 1.06
C TYR A 272 -8.88 -8.28 0.39
N LEU A 273 -7.63 -8.07 0.81
CA LEU A 273 -6.42 -8.63 0.20
C LEU A 273 -5.53 -9.25 1.28
N ASN A 274 -5.32 -10.56 1.23
CA ASN A 274 -4.49 -11.25 2.23
C ASN A 274 -3.01 -10.84 2.11
N ASP A 275 -2.31 -10.79 3.23
CA ASP A 275 -0.86 -10.57 3.31
C ASP A 275 0.01 -11.35 2.34
N SER A 276 -0.36 -12.60 2.08
CA SER A 276 0.42 -13.50 1.21
C SER A 276 0.37 -13.07 -0.26
N ASP A 277 -0.72 -12.40 -0.63
CA ASP A 277 -0.95 -11.83 -1.93
C ASP A 277 -0.40 -10.40 -1.98
N LEU A 278 -0.61 -9.57 -0.95
CA LEU A 278 -0.26 -8.14 -0.96
C LEU A 278 1.21 -7.85 -0.57
N TYR A 279 1.72 -8.48 0.48
CA TYR A 279 3.07 -8.24 1.02
C TYR A 279 4.00 -9.45 0.92
N GLY A 280 3.51 -10.60 0.48
CA GLY A 280 4.28 -11.82 0.20
C GLY A 280 4.65 -12.61 1.46
N ARG A 281 4.02 -12.27 2.58
CA ARG A 281 4.30 -12.78 3.93
C ARG A 281 3.09 -13.57 4.41
N ALA A 282 3.27 -14.37 5.46
CA ALA A 282 2.16 -15.09 6.07
C ALA A 282 1.35 -14.22 7.05
N GLU A 283 1.91 -13.06 7.42
CA GLU A 283 1.42 -12.09 8.39
C GLU A 283 2.25 -10.78 8.21
N TYR A 284 1.61 -9.63 8.04
CA TYR A 284 2.18 -8.30 7.88
C TYR A 284 1.16 -7.20 8.20
N TRP A 285 1.22 -6.68 9.41
CA TRP A 285 0.42 -5.53 9.82
C TRP A 285 0.97 -4.26 9.18
N ALA A 286 0.17 -3.65 8.31
CA ALA A 286 0.54 -2.47 7.56
C ALA A 286 0.13 -1.17 8.28
N PHE A 287 0.82 -0.08 7.97
CA PHE A 287 0.34 1.25 8.35
C PHE A 287 -0.90 1.63 7.51
N PRO A 288 -1.84 2.45 8.03
CA PRO A 288 -2.96 3.00 7.25
C PRO A 288 -2.54 3.61 5.91
N MET A 289 -1.35 4.22 5.82
CA MET A 289 -0.77 4.75 4.58
C MET A 289 -0.39 3.65 3.55
N GLU A 290 0.00 2.46 4.00
CA GLU A 290 0.22 1.30 3.12
C GLU A 290 -1.11 0.74 2.61
N THR A 291 -2.12 0.59 3.49
CA THR A 291 -3.50 0.20 3.11
C THR A 291 -4.09 1.20 2.10
N LEU A 292 -3.84 2.51 2.31
CA LEU A 292 -4.26 3.59 1.42
C LEU A 292 -3.64 3.45 0.03
N TYR A 293 -2.31 3.39 -0.06
CA TYR A 293 -1.58 3.27 -1.34
C TYR A 293 -1.87 1.96 -2.09
N ASN A 294 -2.17 0.88 -1.38
CA ASN A 294 -2.55 -0.40 -1.98
C ASN A 294 -4.03 -0.48 -2.39
N GLY A 295 -4.89 0.39 -1.84
CA GLY A 295 -6.34 0.33 -2.04
C GLY A 295 -6.99 -0.92 -1.43
N GLY A 296 -6.38 -1.51 -0.41
CA GLY A 296 -6.81 -2.76 0.21
C GLY A 296 -5.79 -3.34 1.19
N GLY A 297 -6.23 -4.38 1.89
CA GLY A 297 -5.53 -5.13 2.94
C GLY A 297 -6.51 -6.14 3.55
N ASP A 298 -6.11 -6.92 4.56
CA ASP A 298 -6.98 -7.86 5.26
C ASP A 298 -7.58 -7.25 6.55
N CYS A 299 -7.86 -8.08 7.56
CA CYS A 299 -8.76 -7.68 8.66
C CYS A 299 -8.13 -6.62 9.55
N GLU A 300 -6.84 -6.74 9.87
CA GLU A 300 -6.08 -5.77 10.65
C GLU A 300 -5.81 -4.48 9.85
N ASP A 301 -5.38 -4.58 8.60
CA ASP A 301 -5.00 -3.44 7.75
C ASP A 301 -6.17 -2.48 7.55
N THR A 302 -7.36 -3.03 7.30
CA THR A 302 -8.59 -2.26 7.16
C THR A 302 -9.13 -1.77 8.51
N SER A 303 -8.95 -2.54 9.59
CA SER A 303 -9.27 -2.11 10.96
C SER A 303 -8.40 -0.95 11.44
N PHE A 304 -7.08 -0.96 11.15
CA PHE A 304 -6.15 0.11 11.49
C PHE A 304 -6.46 1.38 10.72
N LEU A 305 -6.78 1.28 9.42
CA LEU A 305 -7.24 2.42 8.63
C LEU A 305 -8.54 3.01 9.19
N CYS A 306 -9.52 2.17 9.52
CA CYS A 306 -10.80 2.63 10.09
C CYS A 306 -10.62 3.26 11.48
N ALA A 307 -9.81 2.66 12.35
CA ALA A 307 -9.54 3.17 13.69
C ALA A 307 -8.76 4.50 13.65
N ALA A 308 -7.77 4.64 12.75
CA ALA A 308 -7.04 5.88 12.56
C ALA A 308 -7.92 7.00 11.96
N LEU A 309 -8.89 6.67 11.09
CA LEU A 309 -9.89 7.63 10.61
C LEU A 309 -10.88 8.05 11.72
N PHE A 310 -11.28 7.14 12.61
CA PHE A 310 -12.09 7.47 13.79
C PHE A 310 -11.35 8.38 14.78
N ASP A 311 -10.10 8.08 15.10
CA ASP A 311 -9.25 8.92 15.95
C ASP A 311 -9.05 10.32 15.33
N ALA A 312 -8.69 10.38 14.04
CA ALA A 312 -8.59 11.65 13.30
C ALA A 312 -9.92 12.43 13.30
N ALA A 313 -11.07 11.74 13.33
CA ALA A 313 -12.37 12.37 13.42
C ALA A 313 -12.74 12.85 14.83
N GLY A 314 -11.96 12.47 15.86
CA GLY A 314 -12.14 12.87 17.26
C GLY A 314 -12.90 11.87 18.13
N TYR A 315 -13.11 10.64 17.66
CA TYR A 315 -13.67 9.56 18.49
C TYR A 315 -12.58 8.86 19.30
N ASP A 316 -12.93 8.33 20.47
CA ASP A 316 -12.09 7.36 21.18
C ASP A 316 -12.19 6.00 20.45
N ALA A 317 -11.07 5.49 19.97
CA ALA A 317 -11.00 4.44 18.97
C ALA A 317 -9.94 3.38 19.30
N GLY A 318 -10.10 2.20 18.71
CA GLY A 318 -9.18 1.08 18.90
C GLY A 318 -9.40 -0.03 17.90
N VAL A 319 -8.90 -1.21 18.24
CA VAL A 319 -9.05 -2.45 17.49
C VAL A 319 -9.37 -3.58 18.47
N PHE A 320 -10.42 -4.33 18.17
CA PHE A 320 -10.64 -5.64 18.77
C PHE A 320 -9.86 -6.69 17.99
N MET A 321 -8.86 -7.27 18.63
CA MET A 321 -8.26 -8.51 18.16
C MET A 321 -9.07 -9.66 18.76
N VAL A 322 -9.66 -10.48 17.91
CA VAL A 322 -10.53 -11.60 18.30
C VAL A 322 -9.97 -12.91 17.70
N PRO A 323 -10.45 -14.10 18.10
CA PRO A 323 -9.85 -15.36 17.64
C PRO A 323 -9.80 -15.51 16.11
N GLY A 324 -8.65 -15.19 15.51
CA GLY A 324 -8.38 -15.29 14.08
C GLY A 324 -8.95 -14.15 13.21
N HIS A 325 -9.27 -12.99 13.79
CA HIS A 325 -9.83 -11.83 13.06
C HIS A 325 -9.55 -10.52 13.81
N ALA A 326 -9.62 -9.39 13.11
CA ALA A 326 -9.54 -8.05 13.68
C ALA A 326 -10.77 -7.23 13.27
N LEU A 327 -11.21 -6.35 14.17
CA LEU A 327 -12.32 -5.42 13.97
C LEU A 327 -11.88 -4.04 14.46
N ALA A 328 -12.24 -2.96 13.76
CA ALA A 328 -12.13 -1.64 14.35
C ALA A 328 -13.03 -1.52 15.59
N ALA A 329 -12.69 -0.62 16.50
CA ALA A 329 -13.45 -0.34 17.71
C ALA A 329 -13.68 1.16 17.86
N ILE A 330 -14.87 1.54 18.31
CA ILE A 330 -15.24 2.94 18.52
C ILE A 330 -16.09 3.11 19.78
N ALA A 331 -15.80 4.14 20.57
CA ALA A 331 -16.67 4.57 21.66
C ALA A 331 -17.78 5.50 21.13
N LEU A 332 -19.01 5.28 21.59
CA LEU A 332 -20.18 6.08 21.21
C LEU A 332 -21.04 6.34 22.45
N ASP A 333 -21.17 7.61 22.84
CA ASP A 333 -21.91 8.04 24.04
C ASP A 333 -23.42 7.70 23.97
N ASP A 334 -24.03 7.92 22.81
CA ASP A 334 -25.46 7.72 22.53
C ASP A 334 -25.65 6.65 21.42
N TYR A 335 -25.21 5.40 21.66
CA TYR A 335 -25.38 4.30 20.72
C TYR A 335 -26.86 3.87 20.53
N GLU A 336 -27.31 3.79 19.27
CA GLU A 336 -28.63 3.27 18.91
C GLU A 336 -28.55 1.80 18.42
N GLU A 337 -29.12 0.87 19.21
CA GLU A 337 -29.17 -0.57 18.88
C GLU A 337 -29.94 -0.86 17.58
N ASN A 338 -29.29 -1.54 16.63
CA ASN A 338 -29.91 -1.94 15.37
C ASN A 338 -30.75 -3.23 15.50
N THR A 339 -31.76 -3.19 16.37
CA THR A 339 -32.59 -4.36 16.75
C THR A 339 -33.28 -5.08 15.59
N LEU A 340 -33.56 -4.39 14.48
CA LEU A 340 -34.10 -5.03 13.26
C LEU A 340 -33.04 -5.86 12.52
N TRP A 341 -31.79 -5.38 12.49
CA TRP A 341 -30.65 -6.10 11.92
C TRP A 341 -30.37 -7.38 12.70
N GLU A 342 -30.34 -7.29 14.03
CA GLU A 342 -30.14 -8.42 14.93
C GLU A 342 -31.13 -9.57 14.74
N LEU A 343 -32.38 -9.25 14.42
CA LEU A 343 -33.47 -10.21 14.22
C LEU A 343 -33.52 -10.76 12.79
N ALA A 344 -32.99 -10.01 11.81
CA ALA A 344 -33.03 -10.37 10.39
C ALA A 344 -31.76 -11.09 9.91
N THR A 345 -30.66 -11.05 10.68
CA THR A 345 -29.33 -11.49 10.24
C THR A 345 -28.62 -12.33 11.32
N HIS A 346 -27.48 -12.93 10.96
CA HIS A 346 -26.61 -13.65 11.91
C HIS A 346 -25.62 -12.72 12.63
N TYR A 347 -25.99 -11.46 12.85
CA TYR A 347 -25.18 -10.44 13.52
C TYR A 347 -25.84 -9.95 14.81
N HIS A 348 -25.06 -9.36 15.70
CA HIS A 348 -25.49 -8.81 16.98
C HIS A 348 -24.62 -7.64 17.42
N THR A 349 -25.12 -6.87 18.39
CA THR A 349 -24.36 -5.82 19.07
C THR A 349 -23.18 -6.42 19.84
N TYR A 350 -21.98 -6.19 19.34
CA TYR A 350 -20.73 -6.63 19.93
C TYR A 350 -20.02 -5.43 20.55
N SER A 351 -19.85 -5.45 21.87
CA SER A 351 -19.24 -4.36 22.61
C SER A 351 -18.50 -4.83 23.87
N TYR A 352 -17.57 -3.98 24.33
CA TYR A 352 -16.76 -4.20 25.53
C TYR A 352 -16.68 -2.91 26.35
N GLU A 353 -16.83 -3.00 27.68
CA GLU A 353 -16.62 -1.88 28.59
C GLU A 353 -15.18 -1.91 29.12
N LEU A 354 -14.40 -0.88 28.80
CA LEU A 354 -13.03 -0.67 29.29
C LEU A 354 -12.98 0.64 30.09
N ASP A 355 -12.61 0.55 31.37
CA ASP A 355 -12.50 1.68 32.31
C ASP A 355 -13.73 2.61 32.41
N GLY A 356 -14.91 2.10 32.05
CA GLY A 356 -16.20 2.81 32.06
C GLY A 356 -16.64 3.40 30.72
N THR A 357 -15.84 3.24 29.66
CA THR A 357 -16.18 3.57 28.27
C THR A 357 -16.61 2.29 27.55
N VAL A 358 -17.73 2.34 26.81
CA VAL A 358 -18.21 1.21 26.00
C VAL A 358 -17.75 1.38 24.56
N TYR A 359 -17.00 0.39 24.07
CA TYR A 359 -16.52 0.32 22.69
C TYR A 359 -17.32 -0.70 21.90
N TYR A 360 -17.68 -0.34 20.68
CA TYR A 360 -18.49 -1.13 19.75
C TYR A 360 -17.63 -1.66 18.60
N GLY A 361 -17.83 -2.93 18.23
CA GLY A 361 -17.06 -3.57 17.16
C GLY A 361 -17.54 -3.16 15.76
N CYS A 362 -16.61 -2.79 14.90
CA CYS A 362 -16.84 -2.33 13.54
C CYS A 362 -16.19 -3.30 12.55
N GLU A 363 -17.02 -4.12 11.90
CA GLU A 363 -16.58 -5.09 10.90
C GLU A 363 -16.16 -4.37 9.60
N THR A 364 -14.89 -4.46 9.23
CA THR A 364 -14.36 -3.82 8.01
C THR A 364 -14.34 -4.77 6.82
N THR A 365 -14.44 -6.09 7.02
CA THR A 365 -14.21 -7.09 5.96
C THR A 365 -15.47 -7.45 5.16
N VAL A 366 -16.32 -6.46 4.89
CA VAL A 366 -17.60 -6.60 4.18
C VAL A 366 -17.68 -5.62 3.01
N ASP A 367 -18.26 -6.03 1.89
CA ASP A 367 -18.30 -5.28 0.62
C ASP A 367 -19.50 -4.34 0.48
N VAL A 368 -20.20 -4.06 1.58
CA VAL A 368 -21.41 -3.23 1.65
C VAL A 368 -21.41 -2.40 2.94
N PRO A 369 -22.01 -1.19 2.96
CA PRO A 369 -22.14 -0.40 4.18
C PRO A 369 -22.85 -1.17 5.29
N PHE A 370 -22.18 -1.30 6.43
CA PHE A 370 -22.57 -2.18 7.53
C PHE A 370 -22.41 -1.44 8.87
N PRO A 371 -23.45 -1.34 9.72
CA PRO A 371 -23.44 -0.44 10.87
C PRO A 371 -22.43 -0.81 11.96
N ALA A 372 -21.92 0.21 12.65
CA ALA A 372 -21.09 0.07 13.84
C ALA A 372 -21.77 -0.73 14.95
N GLY A 373 -20.98 -1.49 15.69
CA GLY A 373 -21.42 -2.44 16.72
C GLY A 373 -21.98 -3.75 16.18
N MET A 374 -22.31 -3.88 14.89
CA MET A 374 -22.82 -5.14 14.33
C MET A 374 -21.64 -6.06 13.95
N VAL A 375 -21.53 -7.20 14.63
CA VAL A 375 -20.51 -8.24 14.36
C VAL A 375 -21.18 -9.63 14.30
N SER A 376 -20.56 -10.60 13.63
CA SER A 376 -21.10 -11.95 13.50
C SER A 376 -21.39 -12.57 14.87
N ARG A 377 -22.56 -13.24 15.02
CA ARG A 377 -22.97 -13.98 16.23
C ARG A 377 -22.06 -15.14 16.60
N ASP A 378 -21.11 -15.49 15.73
CA ASP A 378 -20.05 -16.44 16.06
C ASP A 378 -19.03 -15.82 17.04
N TYR A 379 -18.81 -14.50 17.00
CA TYR A 379 -17.96 -13.80 17.98
C TYR A 379 -18.78 -13.36 19.19
N THR A 380 -18.26 -13.65 20.39
CA THR A 380 -18.89 -13.24 21.67
C THR A 380 -17.83 -12.84 22.69
N ILE A 381 -18.23 -12.04 23.69
CA ILE A 381 -17.39 -11.72 24.86
C ILE A 381 -18.10 -12.26 26.11
N THR A 382 -17.35 -12.89 27.02
CA THR A 382 -17.90 -13.41 28.28
C THR A 382 -18.04 -12.31 29.33
N SER A 383 -18.81 -12.57 30.40
CA SER A 383 -18.90 -11.66 31.56
C SER A 383 -17.56 -11.40 32.25
N ASP A 384 -16.58 -12.27 32.02
CA ASP A 384 -15.26 -12.23 32.64
C ASP A 384 -14.22 -11.60 31.68
N GLY A 385 -14.66 -11.12 30.51
CA GLY A 385 -13.83 -10.43 29.51
C GLY A 385 -13.08 -11.33 28.53
N GLU A 386 -13.48 -12.59 28.37
CA GLU A 386 -12.86 -13.50 27.38
C GLU A 386 -13.52 -13.33 26.00
N PHE A 387 -12.69 -13.14 24.97
CA PHE A 387 -13.10 -12.96 23.58
C PHE A 387 -13.12 -14.33 22.88
N LEU A 388 -14.27 -14.76 22.32
CA LEU A 388 -14.51 -16.14 21.87
C LEU A 388 -15.05 -16.21 20.44
N TYR A 389 -14.70 -17.27 19.71
CA TYR A 389 -15.29 -17.66 18.43
C TYR A 389 -16.03 -19.01 18.55
N GLN A 390 -17.33 -19.02 18.22
CA GLN A 390 -18.25 -20.17 18.36
C GLN A 390 -18.21 -20.84 19.76
N GLY A 391 -17.93 -20.05 20.80
CA GLY A 391 -17.78 -20.51 22.19
C GLY A 391 -16.46 -21.25 22.46
N GLY A 392 -15.50 -21.21 21.54
CA GLY A 392 -14.15 -21.75 21.70
C GLY A 392 -13.09 -20.66 21.84
N GLY A 393 -12.10 -20.95 22.68
CA GLY A 393 -10.75 -20.38 22.71
C GLY A 393 -10.60 -18.86 22.60
N ALA A 394 -10.37 -18.20 23.73
CA ALA A 394 -9.65 -16.93 23.78
C ALA A 394 -8.13 -17.19 23.75
N ASN A 395 -7.38 -16.48 22.91
CA ASN A 395 -5.93 -16.37 23.01
C ASN A 395 -5.56 -15.29 24.05
N PRO A 396 -4.36 -15.35 24.66
CA PRO A 396 -3.88 -14.30 25.56
C PRO A 396 -3.67 -12.91 24.91
N SER A 397 -3.76 -12.83 23.58
CA SER A 397 -3.64 -11.63 22.75
C SER A 397 -4.99 -11.12 22.22
N ASP A 398 -6.10 -11.79 22.53
CA ASP A 398 -7.42 -11.35 22.11
C ASP A 398 -7.93 -10.32 23.13
N GLY A 399 -8.42 -9.18 22.64
CA GLY A 399 -8.76 -8.04 23.48
C GLY A 399 -8.96 -6.74 22.69
N LEU A 400 -9.30 -5.67 23.42
CA LEU A 400 -9.37 -4.32 22.90
C LEU A 400 -8.03 -3.60 23.08
N TYR A 401 -7.51 -3.01 22.01
CA TYR A 401 -6.29 -2.22 21.99
C TYR A 401 -6.61 -0.82 21.43
N LEU A 402 -6.35 0.23 22.21
CA LEU A 402 -6.71 1.60 21.82
C LEU A 402 -5.65 2.22 20.88
N VAL A 403 -6.11 3.16 20.04
CA VAL A 403 -5.26 4.15 19.35
C VAL A 403 -4.64 5.10 20.42
N ALA A 404 -3.54 5.79 20.09
CA ALA A 404 -2.63 6.39 21.08
C ALA A 404 -2.23 7.86 20.83
#